data_AF-A0A0L7CX97-F1
#
_entry.id   AF-A0A0L7CX97-F1
#
_cell.length_a   1.000
_cell.length_b   1.000
_cell.length_c   1.000
_cell.angle_alpha   90.00
_cell.angle_beta   90.00
_cell.angle_gamma   90.00
#
_symmetry.space_group_name_H-M   'P 1'
#
loop_
_entity.id
_entity.type
_entity.pdbx_description
1 polymer ?
#
loop_
_entity_poly.entity_id
_entity_poly.type
_entity_poly.pdbx_seq_one_letter_code
_entity_poly.pdbx_strand_id
1 'polypeptide(L)'
;MTESGFRPTGTSDLNVSRDASAFAMLEPREQLATLLKEHVVGRPFSELASVTFDHRAATVMGHVLIDTLEDAGYSVDDFDAVGALTAAAVPMVSAMIHAAASRGEDLDGFVMDFVYPSIKGPSIEGRRVMLLDAWLSEKSYVQTSSLVTLRNGNELSLDFGVVEQLGAQVVAITSLVGGGAKDINVINPSTGESHVLPFVQVFDESELR
;
A
#
# COMPACT_ATOMS: atom_id res chain seq x y z
N MET A 1 41.24 3.01 43.79
CA MET A 1 39.97 2.37 43.36
C MET A 1 39.48 3.09 42.11
N THR A 2 39.73 2.51 40.94
CA THR A 2 39.00 2.79 39.70
C THR A 2 39.13 1.52 38.86
N GLU A 3 38.15 0.63 38.98
CA GLU A 3 38.04 -0.56 38.14
C GLU A 3 37.74 -0.12 36.70
N SER A 4 38.68 -0.39 35.81
CA SER A 4 38.47 -0.35 34.37
C SER A 4 37.72 -1.63 33.97
N GLY A 5 36.39 -1.55 33.93
CA GLY A 5 35.54 -2.63 33.46
C GLY A 5 35.68 -2.80 31.95
N PHE A 6 36.40 -3.83 31.53
CA PHE A 6 36.40 -4.31 30.16
C PHE A 6 34.97 -4.79 29.83
N ARG A 7 34.29 -4.15 28.89
CA ARG A 7 32.98 -4.63 28.39
C ARG A 7 33.23 -5.90 27.57
N PRO A 8 32.55 -7.03 27.84
CA PRO A 8 32.68 -8.23 27.02
C PRO A 8 32.13 -7.96 25.62
N THR A 9 32.99 -8.01 24.60
CA THR A 9 32.61 -8.01 23.19
C THR A 9 32.35 -9.45 22.75
N GLY A 10 31.12 -9.94 22.92
CA GLY A 10 30.78 -11.29 22.50
C GLY A 10 29.28 -11.59 22.37
N THR A 11 28.91 -12.07 21.17
CA THR A 11 27.80 -13.00 20.84
C THR A 11 26.34 -12.53 20.73
N SER A 12 26.00 -11.25 20.83
CA SER A 12 24.67 -10.77 20.39
C SER A 12 24.53 -10.75 18.86
N ASP A 13 25.62 -10.40 18.16
CA ASP A 13 25.58 -10.04 16.74
C ASP A 13 25.45 -11.26 15.82
N LEU A 14 25.89 -12.44 16.28
CA LEU A 14 25.80 -13.67 15.49
C LEU A 14 24.36 -14.16 15.33
N ASN A 15 23.52 -14.04 16.37
CA ASN A 15 22.12 -14.45 16.27
C ASN A 15 21.31 -13.46 15.42
N VAL A 16 21.51 -12.15 15.62
CA VAL A 16 20.89 -11.11 14.78
C VAL A 16 21.29 -11.26 13.31
N SER A 17 22.57 -11.56 13.03
CA SER A 17 23.04 -11.79 11.66
C SER A 17 22.46 -13.08 11.03
N ARG A 18 22.24 -14.13 11.82
CA ARG A 18 21.62 -15.38 11.37
C ARG A 18 20.13 -15.19 11.08
N ASP A 19 19.42 -14.47 11.94
CA ASP A 19 17.98 -14.19 11.75
C ASP A 19 17.77 -13.27 10.53
N ALA A 20 18.63 -12.27 10.33
CA ALA A 20 18.61 -11.42 9.13
C ALA A 20 18.92 -12.22 7.85
N SER A 21 19.90 -13.13 7.90
CA SER A 21 20.21 -14.00 6.77
C SER A 21 19.10 -15.00 6.47
N ALA A 22 18.42 -15.53 7.50
CA ALA A 22 17.29 -16.43 7.32
C ALA A 22 16.09 -15.71 6.70
N PHE A 23 15.81 -14.48 7.16
CA PHE A 23 14.76 -13.64 6.57
C PHE A 23 15.03 -13.33 5.10
N ALA A 24 16.26 -12.96 4.75
CA ALA A 24 16.64 -12.64 3.37
C ALA A 24 16.56 -13.83 2.40
N MET A 25 16.53 -15.07 2.91
CA MET A 25 16.40 -16.29 2.11
C MET A 25 14.94 -16.70 1.86
N LEU A 26 13.97 -16.04 2.51
CA LEU A 26 12.54 -16.28 2.26
C LEU A 26 12.14 -15.72 0.90
N GLU A 27 11.08 -16.27 0.31
CA GLU A 27 10.50 -15.69 -0.90
C GLU A 27 9.95 -14.27 -0.61
N PRO A 28 9.97 -13.33 -1.59
CA PRO A 28 9.55 -11.94 -1.37
C PRO A 28 8.18 -11.79 -0.70
N ARG A 29 7.20 -12.60 -1.12
CA ARG A 29 5.86 -12.63 -0.51
C ARG A 29 5.90 -13.11 0.94
N GLU A 30 6.71 -14.11 1.27
CA GLU A 30 6.86 -14.64 2.63
C GLU A 30 7.59 -13.66 3.57
N GLN A 31 8.59 -12.93 3.05
CA GLN A 31 9.24 -11.82 3.76
C GLN A 31 8.21 -10.78 4.17
N LEU A 32 7.38 -10.34 3.22
CA LEU A 32 6.35 -9.33 3.47
C LEU A 32 5.26 -9.84 4.43
N ALA A 33 4.80 -11.08 4.25
CA ALA A 33 3.83 -11.71 5.15
C ALA A 33 4.33 -11.79 6.60
N THR A 34 5.63 -12.11 6.79
CA THR A 34 6.25 -12.17 8.12
C THR A 34 6.19 -10.81 8.81
N LEU A 35 6.55 -9.73 8.12
CA LEU A 35 6.49 -8.37 8.67
C LEU A 35 5.05 -7.91 8.93
N LEU A 36 4.12 -8.23 8.04
CA LEU A 36 2.71 -7.88 8.20
C LEU A 36 2.08 -8.57 9.42
N LYS A 37 2.39 -9.86 9.66
CA LYS A 37 1.85 -10.62 10.80
C LYS A 37 2.14 -9.95 12.15
N GLU A 38 3.32 -9.36 12.32
CA GLU A 38 3.67 -8.62 13.54
C GLU A 38 2.74 -7.43 13.83
N HIS A 39 2.13 -6.88 12.78
CA HIS A 39 1.26 -5.71 12.83
C HIS A 39 -0.24 -6.04 12.65
N VAL A 40 -0.58 -7.25 12.21
CA VAL A 40 -1.97 -7.70 11.99
C VAL A 40 -2.49 -8.55 13.16
N VAL A 41 -1.67 -9.46 13.69
CA VAL A 41 -2.11 -10.42 14.73
C VAL A 41 -2.56 -9.68 15.99
N GLY A 42 -3.73 -10.06 16.49
CA GLY A 42 -4.29 -9.50 17.73
C GLY A 42 -4.77 -8.05 17.62
N ARG A 43 -4.74 -7.44 16.43
CA ARG A 43 -5.21 -6.07 16.21
C ARG A 43 -6.52 -6.07 15.41
N PRO A 44 -7.50 -5.23 15.76
CA PRO A 44 -8.69 -5.04 14.94
C PRO A 44 -8.32 -4.38 13.60
N PHE A 45 -7.27 -3.55 13.61
CA PHE A 45 -6.80 -2.77 12.48
C PHE A 45 -5.34 -2.31 12.72
N SER A 46 -4.54 -2.12 11.67
CA SER A 46 -3.26 -1.41 11.70
C SER A 46 -3.03 -0.62 10.42
N GLU A 47 -2.51 0.61 10.55
CA GLU A 47 -2.24 1.49 9.41
C GLU A 47 -1.09 0.98 8.54
N LEU A 48 -0.32 0.00 9.05
CA LEU A 48 0.82 -0.63 8.39
C LEU A 48 1.98 0.31 8.00
N ALA A 49 1.98 1.58 8.41
CA ALA A 49 3.09 2.49 8.15
C ALA A 49 4.43 1.94 8.64
N SER A 50 4.47 1.25 9.79
CA SER A 50 5.68 0.59 10.28
C SER A 50 6.21 -0.51 9.35
N VAL A 51 5.33 -1.13 8.56
CA VAL A 51 5.71 -2.14 7.57
C VAL A 51 6.07 -1.48 6.25
N THR A 52 5.25 -0.55 5.73
CA THR A 52 5.50 0.05 4.41
C THR A 52 6.74 0.94 4.38
N PHE A 53 7.14 1.51 5.52
CA PHE A 53 8.42 2.21 5.69
C PHE A 53 9.57 1.31 6.20
N ASP A 54 9.36 0.01 6.42
CA ASP A 54 10.45 -0.91 6.77
C ASP A 54 11.36 -1.11 5.56
N HIS A 55 12.67 -0.93 5.75
CA HIS A 55 13.67 -1.05 4.69
C HIS A 55 13.67 -2.42 3.97
N ARG A 56 13.33 -3.49 4.68
CA ARG A 56 13.23 -4.84 4.12
C ARG A 56 11.96 -4.96 3.28
N ALA A 57 10.82 -4.56 3.84
CA ALA A 57 9.54 -4.56 3.12
C ALA A 57 9.61 -3.73 1.84
N ALA A 58 10.14 -2.50 1.92
CA ALA A 58 10.24 -1.59 0.78
C ALA A 58 11.01 -2.18 -0.42
N THR A 59 11.94 -3.10 -0.16
CA THR A 59 12.74 -3.76 -1.21
C THR A 59 11.94 -4.79 -1.99
N VAL A 60 10.99 -5.49 -1.35
CA VAL A 60 10.23 -6.59 -1.95
C VAL A 60 8.80 -6.22 -2.34
N MET A 61 8.23 -5.22 -1.66
CA MET A 61 6.81 -4.87 -1.73
C MET A 61 6.35 -4.49 -3.13
N GLY A 62 7.15 -3.71 -3.87
CA GLY A 62 6.81 -3.32 -5.24
C GLY A 62 6.72 -4.50 -6.19
N HIS A 63 7.64 -5.46 -6.08
CA HIS A 63 7.63 -6.68 -6.88
C HIS A 63 6.40 -7.54 -6.55
N VAL A 64 6.13 -7.76 -5.26
CA VAL A 64 4.98 -8.54 -4.81
C VAL A 64 3.65 -7.92 -5.26
N LEU A 65 3.52 -6.59 -5.22
CA LEU A 65 2.34 -5.88 -5.70
C LEU A 65 2.12 -6.09 -7.20
N ILE A 66 3.17 -5.95 -8.01
CA ILE A 66 3.09 -6.18 -9.46
C ILE A 66 2.75 -7.64 -9.75
N ASP A 67 3.42 -8.61 -9.11
CA ASP A 67 3.13 -10.04 -9.30
C ASP A 67 1.67 -10.38 -8.92
N THR A 68 1.15 -9.77 -7.84
CA THR A 68 -0.24 -9.95 -7.43
C THR A 68 -1.22 -9.39 -8.48
N LEU A 69 -0.88 -8.25 -9.09
CA LEU A 69 -1.68 -7.65 -10.16
C LEU A 69 -1.65 -8.52 -11.43
N GLU A 70 -0.48 -9.04 -11.80
CA GLU A 70 -0.29 -9.99 -12.92
C GLU A 70 -1.13 -11.26 -12.70
N ASP A 71 -1.09 -11.85 -11.51
CA ASP A 71 -1.91 -13.00 -11.12
C ASP A 71 -3.42 -12.71 -11.17
N ALA A 72 -3.81 -11.46 -10.90
CA ALA A 72 -5.20 -10.98 -11.02
C ALA A 72 -5.61 -10.63 -12.46
N GLY A 73 -4.68 -10.73 -13.42
CA GLY A 73 -4.92 -10.52 -14.85
C GLY A 73 -4.60 -9.11 -15.37
N TYR A 74 -3.86 -8.30 -14.61
CA TYR A 74 -3.41 -6.97 -15.03
C TYR A 74 -1.94 -6.97 -15.43
N SER A 75 -1.60 -6.29 -16.53
CA SER A 75 -0.23 -5.90 -16.87
C SER A 75 0.08 -4.50 -16.34
N VAL A 76 1.36 -4.17 -16.17
CA VAL A 76 1.77 -2.76 -15.92
C VAL A 76 1.33 -1.85 -17.07
N ASP A 77 1.22 -2.37 -18.29
CA ASP A 77 0.67 -1.64 -19.46
C ASP A 77 -0.82 -1.27 -19.33
N ASP A 78 -1.57 -1.83 -18.38
CA ASP A 78 -3.00 -1.56 -18.21
C ASP A 78 -3.27 -0.23 -17.49
N PHE A 79 -2.26 0.36 -16.84
CA PHE A 79 -2.35 1.61 -16.11
C PHE A 79 -1.08 2.46 -16.31
N ASP A 80 -1.26 3.78 -16.35
CA ASP A 80 -0.16 4.71 -16.62
C ASP A 80 0.47 5.25 -15.32
N ALA A 81 -0.25 5.18 -14.20
CA ALA A 81 0.24 5.63 -12.90
C ALA A 81 -0.38 4.89 -11.71
N VAL A 82 0.32 4.85 -10.58
CA VAL A 82 -0.21 4.38 -9.28
C VAL A 82 -0.29 5.50 -8.24
N GLY A 83 -1.37 5.53 -7.47
CA GLY A 83 -1.71 6.62 -6.55
C GLY A 83 -1.90 6.17 -5.10
N ALA A 84 -1.22 6.80 -4.15
CA ALA A 84 -1.44 6.52 -2.72
C ALA A 84 -2.71 7.21 -2.20
N LEU A 85 -3.64 6.43 -1.65
CA LEU A 85 -4.84 6.91 -0.94
C LEU A 85 -4.56 7.24 0.53
N THR A 86 -3.58 6.55 1.13
CA THR A 86 -3.22 6.75 2.53
C THR A 86 -1.74 7.09 2.66
N ALA A 87 -1.36 7.73 3.77
CA ALA A 87 0.05 8.04 4.05
C ALA A 87 0.91 6.77 4.08
N ALA A 88 0.35 5.64 4.53
CA ALA A 88 1.02 4.35 4.54
C ALA A 88 1.20 3.74 3.14
N ALA A 89 0.41 4.16 2.14
CA ALA A 89 0.56 3.74 0.75
C ALA A 89 1.61 4.54 -0.04
N VAL A 90 2.10 5.68 0.48
CA VAL A 90 3.13 6.48 -0.20
C VAL A 90 4.42 5.69 -0.48
N PRO A 91 4.97 4.90 0.45
CA PRO A 91 6.10 4.02 0.16
C PRO A 91 5.77 2.93 -0.86
N MET A 92 4.51 2.46 -0.92
CA MET A 92 4.09 1.46 -1.90
C MET A 92 4.21 2.00 -3.32
N VAL A 93 3.79 3.25 -3.54
CA VAL A 93 3.96 3.94 -4.83
C VAL A 93 5.43 3.92 -5.27
N SER A 94 6.34 4.36 -4.38
CA SER A 94 7.77 4.39 -4.71
C SER A 94 8.33 2.99 -4.98
N ALA A 95 7.93 1.99 -4.21
CA ALA A 95 8.35 0.61 -4.40
C ALA A 95 7.88 0.05 -5.76
N MET A 96 6.63 0.34 -6.16
CA MET A 96 6.10 -0.09 -7.46
C MET A 96 6.81 0.59 -8.64
N ILE A 97 7.12 1.89 -8.55
CA ILE A 97 7.91 2.59 -9.57
C ILE A 97 9.25 1.90 -9.78
N HIS A 98 9.98 1.61 -8.69
CA HIS A 98 11.27 0.93 -8.79
C HIS A 98 11.15 -0.50 -9.32
N ALA A 99 10.11 -1.24 -8.90
CA ALA A 99 9.88 -2.60 -9.39
C ALA A 99 9.52 -2.62 -10.88
N ALA A 100 8.66 -1.72 -11.36
CA ALA A 100 8.33 -1.58 -12.78
C ALA A 100 9.58 -1.23 -13.61
N ALA A 101 10.36 -0.24 -13.17
CA ALA A 101 11.60 0.14 -13.84
C ALA A 101 12.61 -1.02 -13.91
N SER A 102 12.68 -1.87 -12.89
CA SER A 102 13.53 -3.07 -12.89
C SER A 102 13.10 -4.13 -13.92
N ARG A 103 11.83 -4.11 -14.32
CA ARG A 103 11.24 -4.96 -15.38
C ARG A 103 11.33 -4.31 -16.76
N GLY A 104 11.81 -3.07 -16.85
CA GLY A 104 11.87 -2.30 -18.11
C GLY A 104 10.56 -1.60 -18.46
N GLU A 105 9.64 -1.49 -17.50
CA GLU A 105 8.34 -0.83 -17.66
C GLU A 105 8.37 0.59 -17.09
N ASP A 106 7.65 1.50 -17.74
CA ASP A 106 7.45 2.87 -17.28
C ASP A 106 6.19 2.97 -16.43
N LEU A 107 6.33 3.41 -15.18
CA LEU A 107 5.22 3.59 -14.26
C LEU A 107 5.38 4.88 -13.46
N ASP A 108 4.46 5.82 -13.65
CA ASP A 108 4.41 7.05 -12.86
C ASP A 108 3.76 6.79 -11.49
N GLY A 109 4.08 7.64 -10.51
CA GLY A 109 3.46 7.60 -9.19
C GLY A 109 2.95 8.95 -8.75
N PHE A 110 1.85 8.94 -8.00
CA PHE A 110 1.29 10.15 -7.40
C PHE A 110 0.81 9.92 -5.97
N VAL A 111 0.62 11.02 -5.25
CA VAL A 111 0.03 11.03 -3.91
C VAL A 111 -1.18 11.96 -3.94
N MET A 112 -2.27 11.48 -3.35
CA MET A 112 -3.47 12.27 -3.10
C MET A 112 -3.24 13.18 -1.89
N ASP A 113 -3.57 14.46 -2.03
CA ASP A 113 -3.46 15.46 -0.97
C ASP A 113 -4.64 16.44 -1.06
N PHE A 114 -5.06 16.98 0.08
CA PHE A 114 -6.12 17.98 0.16
C PHE A 114 -5.61 19.41 -0.11
N VAL A 115 -4.29 19.60 -0.21
CA VAL A 115 -3.69 20.88 -0.60
C VAL A 115 -3.58 20.98 -2.12
N TYR A 116 -4.09 22.06 -2.72
CA TYR A 116 -3.98 22.29 -4.17
C TYR A 116 -2.50 22.39 -4.65
N PRO A 117 -2.14 21.78 -5.79
CA PRO A 117 -2.93 20.83 -6.59
C PRO A 117 -3.11 19.51 -5.85
N SER A 118 -4.32 18.92 -5.87
CA SER A 118 -4.66 17.73 -5.07
C SER A 118 -3.86 16.48 -5.44
N ILE A 119 -3.20 16.49 -6.60
CA ILE A 119 -2.28 15.43 -7.05
C ILE A 119 -0.85 15.92 -6.88
N LYS A 120 -0.05 15.16 -6.14
CA LYS A 120 1.41 15.37 -6.01
C LYS A 120 2.13 14.32 -6.85
N GLY A 121 2.68 14.73 -8.00
CA GLY A 121 3.34 13.86 -8.96
C GLY A 121 3.14 14.36 -10.38
N PRO A 122 3.52 13.55 -11.39
CA PRO A 122 3.10 13.77 -12.78
C PRO A 122 1.57 13.91 -12.90
N SER A 123 1.11 14.63 -13.93
CA SER A 123 -0.33 14.78 -14.18
C SER A 123 -0.97 13.44 -14.49
N ILE A 124 -2.16 13.20 -13.93
CA ILE A 124 -2.99 12.03 -14.21
C ILE A 124 -4.18 12.35 -15.13
N GLU A 125 -4.24 13.58 -15.67
CA GLU A 125 -5.36 14.00 -16.52
C GLU A 125 -5.55 13.05 -17.72
N GLY A 126 -6.73 12.47 -17.85
CA GLY A 126 -7.06 11.51 -18.91
C GLY A 126 -6.32 10.17 -18.86
N ARG A 127 -5.58 9.87 -17.78
CA ARG A 127 -4.76 8.66 -17.63
C ARG A 127 -5.50 7.53 -16.93
N ARG A 128 -5.05 6.30 -17.15
CA ARG A 128 -5.49 5.11 -16.41
C ARG A 128 -4.67 5.00 -15.13
N VAL A 129 -5.32 4.87 -13.99
CA VAL A 129 -4.64 4.88 -12.69
C VAL A 129 -5.05 3.70 -11.81
N MET A 130 -4.09 3.18 -11.05
CA MET A 130 -4.31 2.22 -9.98
C MET A 130 -4.24 2.95 -8.63
N LEU A 131 -5.23 2.77 -7.77
CA LEU A 131 -5.22 3.38 -6.44
C LEU A 131 -4.72 2.39 -5.40
N LEU A 132 -3.87 2.84 -4.48
CA LEU A 132 -3.18 2.00 -3.50
C LEU A 132 -3.59 2.36 -2.08
N ASP A 133 -3.86 1.35 -1.26
CA ASP A 133 -4.00 1.45 0.18
C ASP A 133 -3.14 0.39 0.88
N ALA A 134 -2.66 0.64 2.09
CA ALA A 134 -1.95 -0.37 2.85
C ALA A 134 -2.90 -1.43 3.42
N TRP A 135 -4.03 -1.04 4.02
CA TRP A 135 -5.01 -1.98 4.60
C TRP A 135 -6.45 -1.55 4.36
N LEU A 136 -7.11 -2.19 3.40
CA LEU A 136 -8.48 -1.89 3.02
C LEU A 136 -9.45 -3.05 3.29
N SER A 137 -10.30 -2.90 4.29
CA SER A 137 -11.30 -3.89 4.71
C SER A 137 -12.62 -3.21 5.08
N GLU A 138 -13.69 -3.98 5.25
CA GLU A 138 -14.97 -3.46 5.79
C GLU A 138 -14.82 -2.82 7.19
N LYS A 139 -13.76 -3.16 7.93
CA LYS A 139 -13.43 -2.56 9.23
C LYS A 139 -12.56 -1.31 9.08
N SER A 140 -11.90 -1.14 7.93
CA SER A 140 -11.02 0.00 7.62
C SER A 140 -11.78 1.26 7.22
N TYR A 141 -13.11 1.22 7.01
CA TYR A 141 -13.94 2.42 6.79
C TYR A 141 -13.83 3.48 7.91
N VAL A 142 -13.20 3.12 9.04
CA VAL A 142 -12.96 3.99 10.21
C VAL A 142 -11.65 4.79 10.09
N GLN A 143 -10.77 4.48 9.13
CA GLN A 143 -9.41 5.03 9.04
C GLN A 143 -9.26 6.32 8.25
N THR A 144 -10.26 6.66 7.46
CA THR A 144 -10.32 7.91 6.73
C THR A 144 -10.70 9.04 7.69
N SER A 145 -9.70 9.39 8.51
CA SER A 145 -9.72 10.36 9.60
C SER A 145 -9.59 11.78 9.06
N SER A 146 -10.72 12.37 8.77
CA SER A 146 -10.98 13.77 9.03
C SER A 146 -12.40 13.89 9.54
N LEU A 147 -12.64 14.85 10.42
CA LEU A 147 -13.93 15.11 11.05
C LEU A 147 -15.09 15.40 10.04
N VAL A 148 -14.84 15.33 8.73
CA VAL A 148 -15.71 15.65 7.60
C VAL A 148 -16.43 14.40 7.05
N THR A 149 -15.85 13.20 7.19
CA THR A 149 -16.48 11.89 6.89
C THR A 149 -17.74 11.66 7.75
N LEU A 150 -17.80 12.32 8.92
CA LEU A 150 -18.81 12.14 9.96
C LEU A 150 -20.21 12.69 9.64
N ARG A 151 -20.42 13.34 8.49
CA ARG A 151 -21.75 13.86 8.15
C ARG A 151 -22.39 13.30 6.88
N ASN A 152 -21.67 12.91 5.83
CA ASN A 152 -22.31 12.53 4.55
C ASN A 152 -21.49 11.63 3.55
N GLY A 153 -20.33 11.03 3.86
CA GLY A 153 -19.63 10.18 2.87
C GLY A 153 -18.25 9.64 3.28
N ASN A 154 -17.75 8.61 2.60
CA ASN A 154 -16.44 7.94 2.75
C ASN A 154 -15.30 8.79 2.11
N GLU A 155 -14.07 8.85 2.66
CA GLU A 155 -12.98 9.61 1.99
C GLU A 155 -12.53 8.94 0.69
N LEU A 156 -12.66 7.62 0.56
CA LEU A 156 -12.41 6.93 -0.72
C LEU A 156 -13.29 7.50 -1.85
N SER A 157 -14.53 7.85 -1.52
CA SER A 157 -15.48 8.50 -2.45
C SER A 157 -15.02 9.90 -2.85
N LEU A 158 -14.43 10.65 -1.92
CA LEU A 158 -13.88 11.97 -2.18
C LEU A 158 -12.64 11.87 -3.08
N ASP A 159 -11.74 10.96 -2.75
CA ASP A 159 -10.54 10.68 -3.52
C ASP A 159 -10.88 10.26 -4.94
N PHE A 160 -11.85 9.35 -5.09
CA PHE A 160 -12.39 8.97 -6.39
C PHE A 160 -12.94 10.16 -7.17
N GLY A 161 -13.71 11.04 -6.51
CA GLY A 161 -14.27 12.23 -7.15
C GLY A 161 -13.21 13.20 -7.68
N VAL A 162 -12.08 13.34 -6.98
CA VAL A 162 -10.93 14.16 -7.45
C VAL A 162 -10.29 13.54 -8.69
N VAL A 163 -10.07 12.23 -8.69
CA VAL A 163 -9.49 11.50 -9.84
C VAL A 163 -10.41 11.59 -11.06
N GLU A 164 -11.71 11.36 -10.87
CA GLU A 164 -12.72 11.42 -11.93
C GLU A 164 -12.86 12.84 -12.49
N GLN A 165 -12.79 13.88 -11.65
CA GLN A 165 -12.82 15.27 -12.10
C GLN A 165 -11.65 15.62 -13.03
N LEU A 166 -10.50 14.96 -12.87
CA LEU A 166 -9.35 15.08 -13.78
C LEU A 166 -9.51 14.22 -15.05
N GLY A 167 -10.64 13.54 -15.22
CA GLY A 167 -10.89 12.62 -16.33
C GLY A 167 -10.00 11.38 -16.31
N ALA A 168 -9.34 11.09 -15.18
CA ALA A 168 -8.54 9.87 -15.04
C ALA A 168 -9.47 8.67 -14.80
N GLN A 169 -9.11 7.53 -15.35
CA GLN A 169 -9.85 6.28 -15.20
C GLN A 169 -9.21 5.43 -14.11
N VAL A 170 -9.93 5.18 -13.02
CA VAL A 170 -9.49 4.21 -12.01
C VAL A 170 -9.68 2.80 -12.57
N VAL A 171 -8.58 2.07 -12.78
CA VAL A 171 -8.56 0.70 -13.31
C VAL A 171 -8.97 -0.29 -12.22
N ALA A 172 -8.36 -0.16 -11.05
CA ALA A 172 -8.68 -0.92 -9.84
C ALA A 172 -8.15 -0.21 -8.60
N ILE A 173 -8.56 -0.72 -7.43
CA ILE A 173 -7.95 -0.40 -6.14
C ILE A 173 -7.14 -1.62 -5.71
N THR A 174 -5.94 -1.41 -5.18
CA THR A 174 -5.05 -2.46 -4.70
C THR A 174 -4.61 -2.21 -3.26
N SER A 175 -4.53 -3.26 -2.44
CA SER A 175 -3.97 -3.14 -1.09
C SER A 175 -3.02 -4.26 -0.68
N LEU A 176 -2.16 -4.01 0.31
CA LEU A 176 -1.34 -5.07 0.91
C LEU A 176 -2.19 -6.04 1.71
N VAL A 177 -3.07 -5.52 2.56
CA VAL A 177 -3.99 -6.33 3.36
C VAL A 177 -5.41 -5.95 3.00
N GLY A 178 -6.24 -6.95 2.75
CA GLY A 178 -7.65 -6.73 2.44
C GLY A 178 -8.60 -7.62 3.24
N GLY A 179 -9.88 -7.26 3.21
CA GLY A 179 -10.95 -7.96 3.94
C GLY A 179 -11.68 -9.05 3.15
N GLY A 180 -11.15 -9.48 2.00
CA GLY A 180 -11.78 -10.53 1.17
C GLY A 180 -12.80 -10.04 0.13
N ALA A 181 -13.02 -8.73 0.05
CA ALA A 181 -13.85 -8.14 -1.01
C ALA A 181 -13.20 -8.36 -2.39
N LYS A 182 -14.01 -8.35 -3.46
CA LYS A 182 -13.54 -8.40 -4.86
C LYS A 182 -13.74 -7.10 -5.61
N ASP A 183 -14.63 -6.28 -5.10
CA ASP A 183 -15.02 -5.01 -5.67
C ASP A 183 -15.34 -4.03 -4.54
N ILE A 184 -15.19 -2.74 -4.84
CA ILE A 184 -15.47 -1.64 -3.93
C ILE A 184 -16.45 -0.70 -4.59
N ASN A 185 -17.55 -0.41 -3.88
CA ASN A 185 -18.50 0.60 -4.31
C ASN A 185 -18.05 1.99 -3.85
N VAL A 186 -17.92 2.90 -4.80
CA VAL A 186 -17.61 4.31 -4.55
C VAL A 186 -18.72 5.19 -5.12
N ILE A 187 -19.06 6.25 -4.41
CA ILE A 187 -20.03 7.26 -4.85
C ILE A 187 -19.29 8.56 -5.06
N ASN A 188 -19.34 9.15 -6.25
CA ASN A 188 -18.80 10.50 -6.44
C ASN A 188 -19.67 11.49 -5.66
N PRO A 189 -19.12 12.23 -4.66
CA PRO A 189 -19.90 13.12 -3.82
C PRO A 189 -20.42 14.37 -4.54
N SER A 190 -19.84 14.73 -5.68
CA SER A 190 -20.23 15.90 -6.48
C SER A 190 -21.35 15.60 -7.49
N THR A 191 -21.41 14.38 -8.01
CA THR A 191 -22.40 13.95 -9.02
C THR A 191 -23.48 13.03 -8.45
N GLY A 192 -23.17 12.31 -7.36
CA GLY A 192 -24.01 11.25 -6.79
C GLY A 192 -23.95 9.94 -7.59
N GLU A 193 -23.09 9.83 -8.60
CA GLU A 193 -22.91 8.63 -9.41
C GLU A 193 -22.21 7.52 -8.60
N SER A 194 -22.66 6.27 -8.78
CA SER A 194 -22.13 5.11 -8.09
C SER A 194 -21.31 4.27 -9.07
N HIS A 195 -20.09 3.90 -8.66
CA HIS A 195 -19.16 3.10 -9.45
C HIS A 195 -18.74 1.87 -8.64
N VAL A 196 -18.61 0.74 -9.33
CA VAL A 196 -18.08 -0.50 -8.76
C VAL A 196 -16.69 -0.71 -9.34
N LEU A 197 -15.68 -0.61 -8.49
CA LEU A 197 -14.28 -0.70 -8.88
C LEU A 197 -13.73 -2.09 -8.51
N PRO A 198 -12.97 -2.76 -9.40
CA PRO A 198 -12.27 -3.98 -9.03
C PRO A 198 -11.32 -3.74 -7.85
N PHE A 199 -11.20 -4.74 -6.97
CA PHE A 199 -10.31 -4.71 -5.82
C PHE A 199 -9.37 -5.91 -5.83
N VAL A 200 -8.07 -5.62 -5.70
CA VAL A 200 -7.01 -6.62 -5.64
C VAL A 200 -6.30 -6.50 -4.29
N GLN A 201 -6.20 -7.60 -3.55
CA GLN A 201 -5.51 -7.64 -2.26
C GLN A 201 -4.31 -8.58 -2.35
N VAL A 202 -3.15 -8.16 -1.83
CA VAL A 202 -1.97 -9.05 -1.75
C VAL A 202 -2.25 -10.16 -0.75
N PHE A 203 -2.70 -9.83 0.46
CA PHE A 203 -3.05 -10.79 1.50
C PHE A 203 -4.47 -10.57 1.98
N ASP A 204 -5.22 -11.65 2.16
CA ASP A 204 -6.44 -11.61 2.95
C ASP A 204 -6.08 -11.47 4.45
N GLU A 205 -6.87 -10.69 5.21
CA GLU A 205 -6.63 -10.52 6.65
C GLU A 205 -6.59 -11.85 7.41
N SER A 206 -7.30 -12.87 6.93
CA SER A 206 -7.31 -14.21 7.54
C SER A 206 -6.02 -14.99 7.33
N GLU A 207 -5.23 -14.70 6.29
CA GLU A 207 -3.91 -15.32 6.05
C GLU A 207 -2.85 -14.86 7.07
N LEU A 208 -3.10 -13.72 7.72
CA LEU A 208 -2.15 -13.02 8.58
C LEU A 208 -2.53 -13.09 10.06
N ARG A 209 -3.66 -13.71 10.42
CA ARG A 209 -4.17 -13.83 11.80
C ARG A 209 -3.85 -15.16 12.47
#